data_AF-A0ABD4LNK7-F1
#
_entry.id   AF-A0ABD4LNK7-F1
#
_cell.length_a   1.000
_cell.length_b   1.000
_cell.length_c   1.000
_cell.angle_alpha   90.00
_cell.angle_beta   90.00
_cell.angle_gamma   90.00
#
_symmetry.space_group_name_H-M   'P 1'
#
loop_
_entity.id
_entity.type
_entity.pdbx_description
1 polymer ?
#
loop_
_entity_poly.entity_id
_entity_poly.type
_entity_poly.pdbx_seq_one_letter_code
_entity_poly.pdbx_strand_id
1 'polypeptide(L)'
;MCKPMSIQELRKKYPPKCKVCEVILKSFASMKRLVDVDGQKPRGLYCVSCWEKAQTELFESRYVETYKDIRICHKDGRFYTAWNTALCFPTLKDCRTRIDLGELSLVEIILQAQLKREDGEQLCLEI
;
A
#
# COMPACT_ATOMS: atom_id res chain seq x y z
N MET A 1 -30.95 -12.41 -26.13
CA MET A 1 -29.59 -12.79 -25.70
C MET A 1 -28.66 -11.63 -26.03
N CYS A 2 -28.06 -10.95 -25.05
CA CYS A 2 -27.06 -9.92 -25.32
C CYS A 2 -25.76 -10.59 -25.76
N LYS A 3 -25.27 -10.29 -26.98
CA LYS A 3 -23.94 -10.72 -27.40
C LYS A 3 -22.90 -10.10 -26.45
N PRO A 4 -21.93 -10.87 -25.93
CA PRO A 4 -20.84 -10.30 -25.16
C PRO A 4 -20.03 -9.36 -26.07
N MET A 5 -19.86 -8.12 -25.63
CA MET A 5 -19.03 -7.14 -26.34
C MET A 5 -17.54 -7.51 -26.20
N SER A 6 -16.77 -7.31 -27.26
CA SER A 6 -15.32 -7.41 -27.20
C SER A 6 -14.72 -6.26 -26.37
N ILE A 7 -13.51 -6.47 -25.84
CA ILE A 7 -12.77 -5.44 -25.09
C ILE A 7 -12.56 -4.17 -25.93
N GLN A 8 -12.37 -4.31 -27.25
CA GLN A 8 -12.20 -3.18 -28.15
C GLN A 8 -13.49 -2.36 -28.30
N GLU A 9 -14.65 -3.01 -28.43
CA GLU A 9 -15.95 -2.33 -28.48
C GLU A 9 -16.28 -1.64 -27.15
N LEU A 10 -15.95 -2.29 -26.02
CA LEU A 10 -16.11 -1.69 -24.70
C LEU A 10 -15.25 -0.44 -24.54
N ARG A 11 -13.99 -0.46 -24.99
CA ARG A 11 -13.10 0.72 -24.93
C ARG A 11 -13.53 1.85 -25.83
N LYS A 12 -14.17 1.56 -26.98
CA LYS A 12 -14.75 2.60 -27.85
C LYS A 12 -15.97 3.24 -27.22
N LYS A 13 -16.83 2.44 -26.58
CA LYS A 13 -18.06 2.93 -25.94
C LYS A 13 -17.79 3.63 -24.61
N TYR A 14 -16.80 3.16 -23.85
CA TYR A 14 -16.42 3.67 -22.55
C TYR A 14 -14.90 3.87 -22.50
N PRO A 15 -14.38 4.93 -23.13
CA PRO A 15 -12.95 5.20 -23.12
C PRO A 15 -12.50 5.50 -21.68
N PRO A 16 -11.34 4.96 -21.25
CA PRO A 16 -10.80 5.27 -19.93
C PRO A 16 -10.47 6.77 -19.86
N LYS A 17 -10.90 7.42 -18.79
CA LYS A 17 -10.66 8.84 -18.54
C LYS A 17 -9.83 9.04 -17.29
N CYS A 18 -9.06 10.12 -17.26
CA CYS A 18 -8.45 10.57 -16.01
C CYS A 18 -9.53 10.92 -14.99
N LYS A 19 -9.37 10.45 -13.74
CA LYS A 19 -10.31 10.74 -12.65
C LYS A 19 -10.37 12.22 -12.26
N VAL A 20 -9.33 13.00 -12.57
CA VAL A 20 -9.22 14.41 -12.16
C VAL A 20 -9.63 15.34 -13.30
N CYS A 21 -9.01 15.22 -14.47
CA CYS A 21 -9.23 16.15 -15.58
C CYS A 21 -10.07 15.59 -16.74
N GLU A 22 -10.60 14.38 -16.58
CA GLU A 22 -11.47 13.69 -17.55
C GLU A 22 -10.89 13.45 -18.95
N VAL A 23 -9.62 13.77 -19.19
CA VAL A 23 -8.95 13.52 -20.47
C VAL A 23 -8.99 12.03 -20.82
N ILE A 24 -9.26 11.72 -22.09
CA ILE A 24 -9.28 10.35 -22.59
C ILE A 24 -7.85 9.79 -22.63
N LEU A 25 -7.63 8.69 -21.93
CA LEU A 25 -6.35 7.99 -21.81
C LEU A 25 -6.21 6.98 -22.95
N LYS A 26 -5.66 7.43 -24.08
CA LYS A 26 -5.64 6.65 -25.33
C LYS A 26 -4.67 5.46 -25.31
N SER A 27 -3.63 5.49 -24.46
CA SER A 27 -2.58 4.46 -24.41
C SER A 27 -2.22 4.06 -22.98
N PHE A 28 -1.65 2.86 -22.84
CA PHE A 28 -1.09 2.38 -21.57
C PHE A 28 0.02 3.28 -21.04
N ALA A 29 0.80 3.92 -21.91
CA ALA A 29 1.85 4.86 -21.52
C ALA A 29 1.28 6.16 -20.91
N SER A 30 0.11 6.59 -21.39
CA SER A 30 -0.58 7.80 -20.90
C SER A 30 -1.40 7.59 -19.63
N MET A 31 -1.56 6.33 -19.17
CA MET A 31 -2.40 6.01 -18.01
C MET A 31 -1.58 5.45 -16.85
N LYS A 32 -1.84 5.97 -15.66
CA LYS A 32 -1.30 5.45 -14.41
C LYS A 32 -2.44 5.04 -13.49
N ARG A 33 -2.24 3.92 -12.80
CA ARG A 33 -3.14 3.45 -11.73
C ARG A 33 -2.61 3.98 -10.41
N LEU A 34 -3.48 4.62 -9.64
CA LEU A 34 -3.16 5.01 -8.27
C LEU A 34 -3.69 3.93 -7.33
N VAL A 35 -2.81 3.35 -6.51
CA VAL A 35 -3.16 2.39 -5.46
C VAL A 35 -2.84 3.00 -4.10
N ASP A 36 -3.68 2.72 -3.12
CA ASP A 36 -3.44 3.10 -1.73
C ASP A 36 -2.38 2.21 -1.09
N VAL A 37 -2.01 2.49 0.16
CA VAL A 37 -0.92 1.80 0.88
C VAL A 37 -1.09 0.28 0.95
N ASP A 38 -2.33 -0.21 0.98
CA ASP A 38 -2.66 -1.64 1.06
C ASP A 38 -2.67 -2.38 -0.29
N GLY A 39 -2.53 -1.65 -1.40
CA GLY A 39 -2.47 -2.23 -2.75
C GLY A 39 -3.76 -2.89 -3.27
N GLN A 40 -4.85 -2.93 -2.49
CA GLN A 40 -6.02 -3.77 -2.81
C GLN A 40 -6.80 -3.29 -4.04
N LYS A 41 -7.26 -2.03 -4.02
CA LYS A 41 -8.11 -1.47 -5.07
C LYS A 41 -7.53 -0.17 -5.61
N PRO A 42 -7.38 -0.03 -6.94
CA PRO A 42 -7.02 1.23 -7.54
C PRO A 42 -8.06 2.30 -7.21
N ARG A 43 -7.60 3.49 -6.79
CA ARG A 43 -8.46 4.66 -6.53
C ARG A 43 -8.97 5.29 -7.82
N GLY A 44 -8.35 4.98 -8.95
CA GLY A 44 -8.75 5.44 -10.27
C GLY A 44 -7.64 5.32 -11.31
N LEU A 45 -7.98 5.76 -12.53
CA LEU A 45 -7.02 5.97 -13.62
C LEU A 45 -6.70 7.45 -13.73
N TYR A 46 -5.43 7.77 -13.96
CA TYR A 46 -4.93 9.13 -13.98
C TYR A 46 -4.05 9.32 -15.22
N CYS A 47 -4.04 10.52 -15.80
CA CYS A 47 -2.94 10.92 -16.67
C CYS A 47 -1.68 11.12 -15.81
N VAL A 48 -0.50 11.17 -16.43
CA VAL A 48 0.79 11.24 -15.71
C VAL A 48 0.84 12.43 -14.74
N SER A 49 0.48 13.63 -15.18
CA SER A 49 0.52 14.84 -14.35
C SER A 49 -0.47 14.81 -13.18
N CYS A 50 -1.70 14.34 -13.40
CA CYS A 50 -2.68 14.19 -12.33
C CYS A 50 -2.33 13.04 -11.39
N TRP A 51 -1.62 12.03 -11.88
CA TRP A 51 -1.18 10.90 -11.05
C TRP A 51 -0.12 11.34 -10.04
N GLU A 52 0.89 12.11 -10.47
CA GLU A 52 1.94 12.59 -9.57
C GLU A 52 1.36 13.40 -8.41
N LYS A 53 0.49 14.37 -8.71
CA LYS A 53 -0.20 15.17 -7.68
C LYS A 53 -1.03 14.30 -6.74
N ALA A 54 -1.88 13.43 -7.30
CA ALA A 54 -2.73 12.56 -6.49
C ALA A 54 -1.94 11.53 -5.68
N GLN A 55 -0.79 11.07 -6.17
CA GLN A 55 0.11 10.15 -5.45
C GLN A 55 0.76 10.86 -4.27
N THR A 56 1.24 12.10 -4.45
CA THR A 56 1.81 12.91 -3.38
C THR A 56 0.77 13.23 -2.31
N GLU A 57 -0.40 13.76 -2.68
CA GLU A 57 -1.49 14.06 -1.75
C GLU A 57 -1.92 12.80 -0.98
N LEU A 58 -2.01 11.66 -1.67
CA LEU A 58 -2.36 10.40 -1.03
C LEU A 58 -1.27 9.96 -0.05
N PHE A 59 0.00 10.02 -0.44
CA PHE A 59 1.10 9.68 0.45
C PHE A 59 1.11 10.57 1.70
N GLU A 60 1.00 11.88 1.54
CA GLU A 60 0.97 12.84 2.65
C GLU A 60 -0.20 12.58 3.60
N SER A 61 -1.38 12.25 3.06
CA SER A 61 -2.56 11.90 3.86
C SER A 61 -2.44 10.59 4.66
N ARG A 62 -1.45 9.77 4.33
CA ARG A 62 -1.19 8.46 4.95
C ARG A 62 0.06 8.47 5.80
N TYR A 63 0.95 9.44 5.61
CA TYR A 63 2.25 9.48 6.27
C TYR A 63 2.08 9.71 7.77
N VAL A 64 2.80 8.93 8.56
CA VAL A 64 2.88 9.08 10.02
C VAL A 64 4.23 9.65 10.41
N GLU A 65 5.30 8.91 10.09
CA GLU A 65 6.67 9.28 10.44
C GLU A 65 7.69 8.53 9.58
N THR A 66 8.96 8.91 9.71
CA THR A 66 10.10 8.15 9.20
C THR A 66 10.87 7.57 10.39
N TYR A 67 11.05 6.25 10.42
CA TYR A 67 11.77 5.53 11.46
C TYR A 67 12.84 4.65 10.82
N LYS A 68 14.11 4.89 11.14
CA LYS A 68 15.28 4.20 10.52
C LYS A 68 15.20 4.17 9.00
N ASP A 69 14.99 5.35 8.40
CA ASP A 69 14.84 5.56 6.95
C ASP A 69 13.64 4.86 6.29
N ILE A 70 12.77 4.21 7.08
CA ILE A 70 11.53 3.59 6.62
C ILE A 70 10.36 4.52 6.91
N ARG A 71 9.61 4.85 5.86
CA ARG A 71 8.41 5.68 5.94
C ARG A 71 7.24 4.83 6.41
N ILE A 72 6.69 5.16 7.58
CA ILE A 72 5.52 4.50 8.14
C ILE A 72 4.27 5.25 7.70
N CYS A 73 3.31 4.50 7.19
CA CYS A 73 2.02 5.02 6.74
C CYS A 73 0.87 4.39 7.54
N HIS A 74 -0.30 5.04 7.59
CA HIS A 74 -1.49 4.54 8.26
C HIS A 74 -2.70 4.46 7.33
N LYS A 75 -3.55 3.46 7.53
CA LYS A 75 -4.85 3.33 6.88
C LYS A 75 -5.78 2.47 7.73
N ASP A 76 -7.01 2.93 7.95
CA ASP A 76 -8.08 2.19 8.64
C ASP A 76 -7.66 1.63 10.01
N GLY A 77 -6.95 2.45 10.80
CA GLY A 77 -6.45 2.08 12.13
C GLY A 77 -5.24 1.15 12.13
N ARG A 78 -4.66 0.84 10.96
CA ARG A 78 -3.46 0.00 10.82
C ARG A 78 -2.27 0.80 10.28
N PHE A 79 -1.07 0.29 10.54
CA PHE A 79 0.21 0.89 10.16
C PHE A 79 0.96 0.00 9.17
N TYR A 80 1.70 0.62 8.27
CA TYR A 80 2.36 -0.03 7.13
C TYR A 80 3.80 0.45 7.04
N THR A 81 4.73 -0.47 6.80
CA THR A 81 6.16 -0.18 6.62
C THR A 81 6.57 -0.02 5.15
N ALA A 82 5.66 -0.29 4.22
CA ALA A 82 5.88 -0.15 2.79
C ALA A 82 4.57 0.23 2.08
N TRP A 83 4.71 0.77 0.87
CA TRP A 83 3.56 1.02 -0.01
C TRP A 83 3.19 -0.24 -0.78
N ASN A 84 1.91 -0.38 -1.15
CA ASN A 84 1.40 -1.50 -1.94
C ASN A 84 1.68 -2.87 -1.28
N THR A 85 1.43 -2.97 0.02
CA THR A 85 1.66 -4.19 0.80
C THR A 85 0.44 -4.59 1.62
N ALA A 86 0.19 -5.90 1.73
CA ALA A 86 -0.81 -6.44 2.63
C ALA A 86 -0.33 -6.49 4.09
N LEU A 87 1.00 -6.41 4.32
CA LEU A 87 1.59 -6.48 5.65
C LEU A 87 1.31 -5.18 6.40
N CYS A 88 0.55 -5.29 7.48
CA CYS A 88 0.16 -4.17 8.31
C CYS A 88 0.13 -4.55 9.79
N PHE A 89 0.24 -3.55 10.64
CA PHE A 89 0.39 -3.69 12.08
C PHE A 89 -0.71 -2.93 12.80
N PRO A 90 -1.22 -3.44 13.94
CA PRO A 90 -2.31 -2.79 14.67
C PRO A 90 -1.84 -1.51 15.37
N THR A 91 -0.55 -1.41 15.73
CA THR A 91 0.00 -0.23 16.38
C THR A 91 1.28 0.27 15.70
N LEU A 92 1.58 1.56 15.90
CA LEU A 92 2.85 2.15 15.47
C LEU A 92 4.06 1.48 16.13
N LYS A 93 3.91 1.04 17.40
CA LYS A 93 4.94 0.32 18.14
C LYS A 93 5.30 -0.99 17.45
N ASP A 94 4.32 -1.77 17.02
CA ASP A 94 4.56 -3.05 16.33
C ASP A 94 5.23 -2.83 14.97
N CYS A 95 4.87 -1.74 14.28
CA CYS A 95 5.53 -1.29 13.06
C CYS A 95 7.03 -1.03 13.29
N ARG A 96 7.38 -0.29 14.35
CA ARG A 96 8.77 -0.01 14.73
C ARG A 96 9.51 -1.28 15.13
N THR A 97 8.89 -2.14 15.94
CA THR A 97 9.45 -3.45 16.29
C THR A 97 9.74 -4.29 15.04
N ARG A 98 8.84 -4.31 14.06
CA ARG A 98 9.10 -4.99 12.78
C ARG A 98 10.31 -4.42 12.07
N ILE A 99 10.44 -3.09 12.02
CA ILE A 99 11.59 -2.42 11.40
C ILE A 99 12.88 -2.77 12.14
N ASP A 100 12.85 -2.79 13.48
CA ASP A 100 13.99 -3.16 14.32
C ASP A 100 14.45 -4.60 14.09
N LEU A 101 13.50 -5.51 13.82
CA LEU A 101 13.79 -6.90 13.47
C LEU A 101 14.36 -7.05 12.05
N GLY A 102 14.38 -6.01 11.22
CA GLY A 102 15.08 -6.01 9.93
C GLY A 102 14.67 -7.15 9.00
N GLU A 103 15.64 -7.89 8.46
CA GLU A 103 15.39 -9.04 7.59
C GLU A 103 15.20 -10.37 8.33
N LEU A 104 15.14 -10.36 9.66
CA LEU A 104 14.98 -11.59 10.42
C LEU A 104 13.75 -12.35 9.92
N SER A 105 13.99 -13.61 9.57
CA SER A 105 12.95 -14.56 9.24
C SER A 105 12.03 -14.74 10.44
N LEU A 106 10.81 -15.18 10.19
CA LEU A 106 9.84 -15.47 11.26
C LEU A 106 10.42 -16.45 12.30
N VAL A 107 11.26 -17.39 11.87
CA VAL A 107 11.95 -18.35 12.76
C VAL A 107 12.94 -17.65 13.68
N GLU A 108 13.75 -16.72 13.17
CA GLU A 108 14.71 -15.96 13.98
C GLU A 108 14.00 -15.03 14.97
N ILE A 109 12.87 -14.45 14.57
CA ILE A 109 12.02 -13.64 15.48
C ILE A 109 11.49 -14.51 16.63
N ILE A 110 10.99 -15.72 16.32
CA ILE A 110 10.50 -16.67 17.33
C ILE A 110 11.62 -17.08 18.28
N LEU A 111 12.80 -17.43 17.76
CA LEU A 111 13.96 -17.80 18.57
C LEU A 111 14.42 -16.66 19.49
N GLN A 112 14.47 -15.42 18.99
CA GLN A 112 14.80 -14.26 19.82
C GLN A 112 13.74 -13.97 20.90
N ALA A 113 12.46 -14.16 20.58
CA ALA A 113 11.38 -14.02 21.56
C ALA A 113 11.46 -15.11 22.64
N GLN A 114 11.88 -16.33 22.29
CA GLN A 114 12.12 -17.41 23.26
C GLN A 114 13.32 -17.12 24.15
N LEU A 115 14.43 -16.62 23.60
CA LEU A 115 15.60 -16.22 24.38
C LEU A 115 15.27 -15.08 25.38
N LYS A 116 14.51 -14.07 24.96
CA LYS A 116 14.09 -12.98 25.87
C LYS A 116 13.12 -13.42 26.97
N ARG A 117 12.42 -14.55 26.82
CA ARG A 117 11.56 -15.12 27.87
C ARG A 117 12.38 -15.71 29.03
N GLU A 118 13.63 -16.10 28.81
CA GLU A 118 14.52 -16.55 29.88
C GLU A 118 14.99 -15.37 30.75
N ASP A 119 14.94 -14.14 30.22
CA ASP A 119 15.34 -12.90 30.91
C ASP A 119 14.16 -12.06 31.47
N GLY A 120 12.91 -12.53 31.34
CA GLY A 120 11.76 -12.00 32.07
C GLY A 120 10.96 -10.84 31.43
N GLU A 121 11.24 -10.41 30.20
CA GLU A 121 10.42 -9.40 29.50
C GLU A 121 9.51 -9.99 28.41
N GLN A 122 8.19 -9.77 28.56
CA GLN A 122 7.15 -10.35 27.72
C GLN A 122 6.95 -9.57 26.41
N LEU A 123 7.27 -10.19 25.26
CA LEU A 123 6.78 -9.77 23.95
C LEU A 123 5.44 -10.47 23.68
N CYS A 124 4.34 -9.72 23.75
CA CYS A 124 3.02 -10.16 23.32
C CYS A 124 2.98 -10.24 21.79
N LEU A 125 3.34 -11.40 21.23
CA LEU A 125 2.99 -11.76 19.86
C LEU A 125 1.87 -12.79 19.96
N GLU A 126 0.62 -12.34 19.82
CA GLU A 126 -0.50 -13.24 19.53
C GLU A 126 -0.44 -13.59 18.04
N ILE A 127 -0.27 -14.90 17.75
CA ILE A 127 -0.27 -15.49 16.41
C ILE A 127 -1.69 -15.94 16.08
#